data_AF-A0A284RA96-F1
#
_entry.id   AF-A0A284RA96-F1
#
_cell.length_a   1.000
_cell.length_b   1.000
_cell.length_c   1.000
_cell.angle_alpha   90.00
_cell.angle_beta   90.00
_cell.angle_gamma   90.00
#
_symmetry.space_group_name_H-M   'P 1'
#
loop_
_entity.id
_entity.type
_entity.pdbx_description
1 polymer ?
#
loop_
_entity_poly.entity_id
_entity_poly.type
_entity_poly.pdbx_seq_one_letter_code
_entity_poly.pdbx_strand_id
1 'polypeptide(L)'
;MGKLNIAHHKSYHPYRRDNIERVRRDEEEAREKEAREEGRMMLAASLLSDSEARIDLLRERAGAASRPKKKGRDDDMKLLEAAKESLPTSGGHINFFEDLEQNAIITAVRSTKKAEPKETEKGVPLAPPAKDLRPWYSERNRDRNNAEVDEAVEERRKRDTARKSIHDPLTSITHQLASKSSSSSSSSSRQRPRPASALGQPPEVSARITRELSERERALALIRRKKRGSETPSTVHGGLAESEYGDMYNRREVEEAHRGRWESSSRRYQGRH
;
A
#
# COMPACT_ATOMS: atom_id res chain seq x y z
N MET A 1 -38.76 -59.42 -6.23
CA MET A 1 -37.79 -58.61 -5.44
C MET A 1 -37.90 -57.16 -5.88
N GLY A 2 -38.44 -56.27 -5.03
CA GLY A 2 -38.60 -54.84 -5.36
C GLY A 2 -37.25 -54.13 -5.44
N LYS A 3 -37.06 -53.26 -6.43
CA LYS A 3 -35.83 -52.48 -6.63
C LYS A 3 -35.75 -51.41 -5.54
N LEU A 4 -34.76 -51.51 -4.65
CA LEU A 4 -34.56 -50.52 -3.58
C LEU A 4 -33.91 -49.26 -4.17
N ASN A 5 -34.63 -48.15 -4.21
CA ASN A 5 -34.13 -46.87 -4.72
C ASN A 5 -33.21 -46.19 -3.69
N ILE A 6 -31.96 -46.64 -3.64
CA ILE A 6 -30.93 -46.21 -2.67
C ILE A 6 -30.54 -44.73 -2.83
N ALA A 7 -30.78 -44.14 -4.01
CA ALA A 7 -30.37 -42.76 -4.33
C ALA A 7 -31.00 -41.73 -3.38
N HIS A 8 -32.28 -41.88 -3.04
CA HIS A 8 -32.98 -40.96 -2.13
C HIS A 8 -32.47 -41.07 -0.68
N HIS A 9 -31.77 -42.16 -0.36
CA HIS A 9 -31.19 -42.39 0.97
C HIS A 9 -29.76 -41.85 1.11
N LYS A 10 -29.27 -41.09 0.14
CA LYS A 10 -27.94 -40.47 0.18
C LYS A 10 -28.01 -39.00 0.54
N SER A 11 -27.12 -38.55 1.43
CA SER A 11 -27.04 -37.17 1.90
C SER A 11 -26.83 -36.14 0.80
N TYR A 12 -26.26 -36.51 -0.34
CA TYR A 12 -26.04 -35.62 -1.48
C TYR A 12 -27.24 -35.50 -2.43
N HIS A 13 -28.33 -36.23 -2.19
CA HIS A 13 -29.44 -36.27 -3.15
C HIS A 13 -30.20 -34.93 -3.18
N PRO A 14 -30.34 -34.26 -4.35
CA PRO A 14 -30.86 -32.88 -4.42
C PRO A 14 -32.26 -32.71 -3.83
N TYR A 15 -33.13 -33.70 -4.02
CA TYR A 15 -34.53 -33.62 -3.56
C TYR A 15 -34.74 -34.04 -2.10
N ARG A 16 -33.67 -34.21 -1.32
CA ARG A 16 -33.81 -34.38 0.13
C ARG A 16 -34.22 -33.07 0.78
N ARG A 17 -35.16 -33.14 1.72
CA ARG A 17 -35.65 -31.99 2.49
C ARG A 17 -34.50 -31.18 3.08
N ASP A 18 -33.55 -31.82 3.74
CA ASP A 18 -32.38 -31.17 4.34
C ASP A 18 -31.51 -30.39 3.33
N ASN A 19 -31.44 -30.86 2.08
CA ASN A 19 -30.66 -30.19 1.04
C ASN A 19 -31.45 -29.04 0.42
N ILE A 20 -32.75 -29.22 0.21
CA ILE A 20 -33.65 -28.16 -0.25
C ILE A 20 -33.68 -27.01 0.77
N GLU A 21 -33.74 -27.34 2.07
CA GLU A 21 -33.72 -26.34 3.15
C GLU A 21 -32.38 -25.61 3.24
N ARG A 22 -31.25 -26.31 2.98
CA ARG A 22 -29.93 -25.65 2.92
C ARG A 22 -29.86 -24.65 1.77
N VAL A 23 -30.26 -25.07 0.57
CA VAL A 23 -30.31 -24.18 -0.61
C VAL A 23 -31.22 -22.99 -0.35
N ARG A 24 -32.39 -23.22 0.24
CA ARG A 24 -33.32 -22.14 0.59
C ARG A 24 -32.72 -21.14 1.58
N ARG A 25 -32.00 -21.62 2.60
CA ARG A 25 -31.29 -20.74 3.55
C ARG A 25 -30.21 -19.93 2.85
N ASP A 26 -29.42 -20.58 2.00
CA ASP A 26 -28.32 -19.93 1.26
C ASP A 26 -28.88 -18.87 0.29
N GLU A 27 -30.01 -19.13 -0.37
CA GLU A 27 -30.73 -18.17 -1.23
C GLU A 27 -31.34 -17.00 -0.45
N GLU A 28 -31.92 -17.26 0.73
CA GLU A 28 -32.47 -16.22 1.61
C GLU A 28 -31.36 -15.33 2.19
N GLU A 29 -30.22 -15.91 2.59
CA GLU A 29 -29.05 -15.16 3.07
C GLU A 29 -28.43 -14.30 1.96
N ALA A 30 -28.33 -14.85 0.74
CA ALA A 30 -27.88 -14.10 -0.42
C ALA A 30 -28.80 -12.90 -0.70
N ARG A 31 -30.12 -13.10 -0.67
CA ARG A 31 -31.11 -12.03 -0.86
C ARG A 31 -31.04 -10.97 0.23
N GLU A 32 -30.85 -11.36 1.49
CA GLU A 32 -30.73 -10.40 2.59
C GLU A 32 -29.45 -9.57 2.50
N LYS A 33 -28.35 -10.19 2.04
CA LYS A 33 -27.09 -9.50 1.81
C LYS A 33 -27.19 -8.49 0.66
N GLU A 34 -27.82 -8.88 -0.44
CA GLU A 34 -28.10 -7.98 -1.58
C GLU A 34 -28.96 -6.78 -1.12
N ALA A 35 -30.04 -7.01 -0.38
CA ALA A 35 -30.88 -5.92 0.14
C ALA A 35 -30.11 -4.96 1.09
N ARG A 36 -29.20 -5.48 1.91
CA ARG A 36 -28.33 -4.65 2.77
C ARG A 36 -27.33 -3.83 1.94
N GLU A 37 -26.77 -4.42 0.89
CA GLU A 37 -25.85 -3.73 -0.02
C GLU A 37 -26.58 -2.68 -0.86
N GLU A 38 -27.75 -2.99 -1.40
CA GLU A 38 -28.64 -2.04 -2.07
C GLU A 38 -29.05 -0.88 -1.15
N GLY A 39 -29.40 -1.15 0.10
CA GLY A 39 -29.71 -0.11 1.09
C GLY A 39 -28.52 0.82 1.36
N ARG A 40 -27.29 0.28 1.41
CA ARG A 40 -26.06 1.08 1.52
C ARG A 40 -25.79 1.88 0.25
N MET A 41 -26.04 1.30 -0.92
CA MET A 41 -25.88 1.99 -2.21
C MET A 41 -26.88 3.12 -2.38
N MET A 42 -28.14 2.96 -1.96
CA MET A 42 -29.13 4.03 -2.01
C MET A 42 -28.76 5.21 -1.12
N LEU A 43 -28.29 4.96 0.11
CA LEU A 43 -27.80 6.01 0.99
C LEU A 43 -26.56 6.70 0.42
N ALA A 44 -25.63 5.95 -0.17
CA ALA A 44 -24.47 6.53 -0.83
C ALA A 44 -24.88 7.41 -2.02
N ALA A 45 -25.81 6.96 -2.87
CA ALA A 45 -26.32 7.73 -4.01
C ALA A 45 -27.00 9.04 -3.57
N SER A 46 -27.81 9.02 -2.51
CA SER A 46 -28.39 10.24 -1.92
C SER A 46 -27.32 11.22 -1.46
N LEU A 47 -26.28 10.73 -0.76
CA LEU A 47 -25.20 11.57 -0.27
C LEU A 47 -24.35 12.16 -1.41
N LEU A 48 -24.13 11.41 -2.49
CA LEU A 48 -23.47 11.94 -3.68
C LEU A 48 -24.31 13.06 -4.31
N SER A 49 -25.62 12.87 -4.47
CA SER A 49 -26.51 13.89 -5.02
C SER A 49 -26.52 15.19 -4.19
N ASP A 50 -26.58 15.08 -2.86
CA ASP A 50 -26.49 16.23 -1.96
C ASP A 50 -25.13 16.94 -2.06
N SER A 51 -24.05 16.17 -2.26
CA SER A 51 -22.70 16.72 -2.43
C SER A 51 -22.53 17.45 -3.76
N GLU A 52 -23.11 16.92 -4.84
CA GLU A 52 -23.10 17.53 -6.17
C GLU A 52 -23.89 18.85 -6.16
N ALA A 53 -25.10 18.84 -5.60
CA ALA A 53 -25.92 20.06 -5.47
C ALA A 53 -25.20 21.15 -4.65
N ARG A 54 -24.52 20.76 -3.57
CA ARG A 54 -23.72 21.70 -2.77
C ARG A 54 -22.53 22.27 -3.54
N ILE A 55 -21.84 21.45 -4.34
CA ILE A 55 -20.71 21.88 -5.16
C ILE A 55 -21.19 22.87 -6.22
N ASP A 56 -22.33 22.62 -6.84
CA ASP A 56 -22.90 23.52 -7.86
C ASP A 56 -23.26 24.89 -7.26
N LEU A 57 -23.91 24.93 -6.09
CA LEU A 57 -24.16 26.18 -5.37
C LEU A 57 -22.87 26.94 -5.01
N LEU A 58 -21.80 26.22 -4.65
CA LEU A 58 -20.50 26.83 -4.37
C LEU A 58 -19.85 27.38 -5.64
N ARG A 59 -19.99 26.69 -6.78
CA ARG A 59 -19.48 27.14 -8.09
C ARG A 59 -20.21 28.37 -8.60
N GLU A 60 -21.53 28.41 -8.44
CA GLU A 60 -22.35 29.58 -8.73
C GLU A 60 -21.94 30.77 -7.87
N ARG A 61 -21.81 30.57 -6.55
CA ARG A 61 -21.36 31.62 -5.61
C ARG A 61 -19.94 32.11 -5.88
N ALA A 62 -19.05 31.23 -6.32
CA ALA A 62 -17.69 31.58 -6.71
C ALA A 62 -17.60 32.27 -8.09
N GLY A 63 -18.73 32.41 -8.81
CA GLY A 63 -18.76 33.06 -10.13
C GLY A 63 -18.06 32.27 -11.23
N ALA A 64 -17.77 30.98 -11.00
CA ALA A 64 -17.03 30.14 -11.94
C ALA A 64 -17.87 29.69 -13.15
N ALA A 65 -19.20 29.89 -13.10
CA ALA A 65 -20.12 29.44 -14.15
C ALA A 65 -20.32 30.41 -15.32
N SER A 66 -19.85 31.66 -15.26
CA SER A 66 -19.95 32.55 -16.44
C SER A 66 -18.98 33.74 -16.41
N ARG A 67 -17.79 33.59 -16.98
CA ARG A 67 -17.06 34.72 -17.58
C ARG A 67 -16.27 34.29 -18.82
N PRO A 68 -16.69 34.65 -20.05
CA PRO A 68 -15.79 34.60 -21.20
C PRO A 68 -14.67 35.62 -21.00
N LYS A 69 -13.43 35.19 -21.26
CA LYS A 69 -12.21 36.00 -21.10
C LYS A 69 -12.33 37.38 -21.75
N LYS A 70 -12.33 38.45 -20.96
CA LYS A 70 -11.87 39.76 -21.42
C LYS A 70 -11.40 40.65 -20.25
N LYS A 71 -10.11 40.97 -20.30
CA LYS A 71 -9.45 42.19 -19.80
C LYS A 71 -9.39 42.41 -18.28
N GLY A 72 -8.18 42.34 -17.73
CA GLY A 72 -7.85 42.73 -16.36
C GLY A 72 -6.40 42.40 -16.05
N ARG A 73 -5.44 43.01 -16.76
CA ARG A 73 -4.00 42.88 -16.51
C ARG A 73 -3.49 43.93 -15.50
N ASP A 74 -4.37 44.85 -15.09
CA ASP A 74 -4.00 46.00 -14.25
C ASP A 74 -4.24 45.76 -12.75
N ASP A 75 -5.06 44.77 -12.37
CA ASP A 75 -5.34 44.44 -10.96
C ASP A 75 -4.24 43.55 -10.33
N ASP A 76 -3.54 42.74 -11.13
CA ASP A 76 -2.46 41.86 -10.66
C ASP A 76 -1.23 42.64 -10.17
N MET A 77 -0.96 43.82 -10.75
CA MET A 77 0.15 44.68 -10.31
C MET A 77 -0.10 45.29 -8.93
N LYS A 78 -1.35 45.59 -8.59
CA LYS A 78 -1.71 46.20 -7.31
C LYS A 78 -1.74 45.17 -6.17
N LEU A 79 -2.05 43.91 -6.48
CA LEU A 79 -2.00 42.81 -5.51
C LEU A 79 -0.56 42.41 -5.16
N LEU A 80 0.36 42.49 -6.13
CA LEU A 80 1.80 42.27 -5.93
C LEU A 80 2.48 43.37 -5.10
N GLU A 81 1.90 44.57 -5.07
CA GLU A 81 2.43 45.71 -4.33
C GLU A 81 2.02 45.68 -2.85
N ALA A 82 0.81 45.18 -2.54
CA ALA A 82 0.36 44.93 -1.17
C ALA A 82 1.10 43.76 -0.48
N ALA A 83 1.60 42.79 -1.25
CA ALA A 83 2.40 41.66 -0.73
C ALA A 83 3.85 42.04 -0.39
N LYS A 84 4.31 43.26 -0.71
CA LYS A 84 5.64 43.76 -0.36
C LYS A 84 5.73 44.39 1.03
N GLU A 85 4.60 44.69 1.68
CA GLU A 85 4.59 45.41 2.97
C GLU A 85 4.71 44.50 4.20
N SER A 86 4.71 43.16 4.04
CA SER A 86 4.69 42.20 5.16
C SER A 86 5.92 41.29 5.27
N LEU A 87 7.13 41.78 4.96
CA LEU A 87 8.35 41.01 5.23
C LEU A 87 9.45 41.89 5.86
N PRO A 88 9.58 41.82 7.19
CA PRO A 88 10.85 41.39 7.75
C PRO A 88 10.64 40.25 8.76
N THR A 89 11.12 39.04 8.46
CA THR A 89 11.27 38.03 9.50
C THR A 89 12.53 38.34 10.31
N SER A 90 12.48 38.04 11.61
CA SER A 90 13.51 38.44 12.59
C SER A 90 14.92 38.07 12.12
N GLY A 91 15.76 39.07 11.85
CA GLY A 91 17.18 38.84 11.53
C GLY A 91 17.53 38.77 10.04
N GLY A 92 16.64 39.19 9.13
CA GLY A 92 17.00 39.41 7.71
C GLY A 92 16.92 38.17 6.81
N HIS A 93 16.44 37.04 7.33
CA HIS A 93 16.03 35.91 6.50
C HIS A 93 14.58 36.10 6.03
N ILE A 94 14.22 35.59 4.84
CA ILE A 94 12.86 35.66 4.30
C ILE A 94 12.28 34.24 4.37
N ASN A 95 11.25 34.03 5.20
CA ASN A 95 10.57 32.74 5.30
C ASN A 95 9.35 32.70 4.36
N PHE A 96 9.56 32.16 3.16
CA PHE A 96 8.50 31.93 2.18
C PHE A 96 7.43 30.92 2.61
N PHE A 97 7.68 30.21 3.72
CA PHE A 97 6.81 29.14 4.23
C PHE A 97 6.02 29.54 5.47
N GLU A 98 6.16 30.76 5.97
CA GLU A 98 5.53 31.20 7.23
C GLU A 98 4.00 31.11 7.16
N ASP A 99 3.38 31.60 6.08
CA ASP A 99 1.93 31.48 5.86
C ASP A 99 1.47 30.01 5.76
N LEU A 100 2.32 29.14 5.23
CA LEU A 100 2.02 27.72 5.03
C LEU A 100 2.10 26.96 6.37
N GLU A 101 3.10 27.27 7.18
CA GLU A 101 3.26 26.72 8.54
C GLU A 101 2.15 27.20 9.48
N GLN A 102 1.77 28.48 9.45
CA GLN A 102 0.66 29.01 10.24
C GLN A 102 -0.67 28.34 9.87
N ASN A 103 -0.95 28.16 8.58
CA ASN A 103 -2.14 27.44 8.11
C ASN A 103 -2.13 25.95 8.50
N ALA A 104 -0.97 25.31 8.49
CA ALA A 104 -0.82 23.92 8.93
C ALA A 104 -1.08 23.79 10.45
N ILE A 105 -0.59 24.74 11.26
CA ILE A 105 -0.82 24.78 12.71
C ILE A 105 -2.32 24.99 13.01
N ILE A 106 -2.99 25.92 12.32
CA ILE A 106 -4.44 26.15 12.49
C ILE A 106 -5.25 24.89 12.10
N THR A 107 -4.83 24.18 11.06
CA THR A 107 -5.49 22.95 10.60
C THR A 107 -5.26 21.79 11.59
N ALA A 108 -4.06 21.66 12.14
CA ALA A 108 -3.72 20.66 13.16
C ALA A 108 -4.45 20.91 14.49
N VAL A 109 -4.58 22.18 14.92
CA VAL A 109 -5.35 22.52 16.13
C VAL A 109 -6.83 22.19 15.93
N ARG A 110 -7.39 22.40 14.72
CA ARG A 110 -8.78 22.01 14.39
C ARG A 110 -8.99 20.49 14.28
N SER A 111 -7.97 19.70 13.94
CA SER A 111 -8.09 18.23 13.82
C SER A 111 -8.03 17.50 15.16
N THR A 112 -7.61 18.14 16.25
CA THR A 112 -7.68 17.58 17.62
C THR A 112 -9.12 17.39 18.15
N LYS A 113 -10.14 17.81 17.38
CA LYS A 113 -11.57 17.62 17.67
C LYS A 113 -12.29 16.63 16.74
N LYS A 114 -11.58 15.83 15.93
CA LYS A 114 -12.17 14.85 15.00
C LYS A 114 -12.01 13.43 15.56
N ALA A 115 -13.07 12.69 15.89
CA ALA A 115 -14.04 12.09 14.97
C ALA A 115 -13.33 11.39 13.81
N GLU A 116 -13.37 10.06 13.81
CA GLU A 116 -12.70 9.20 12.84
C GLU A 116 -13.07 9.58 11.40
N PRO A 117 -12.07 9.77 10.51
CA PRO A 117 -12.36 10.02 9.10
C PRO A 117 -12.88 8.75 8.44
N LYS A 118 -14.10 8.84 7.89
CA LYS A 118 -14.74 7.80 7.08
C LYS A 118 -13.84 7.48 5.88
N GLU A 119 -13.62 6.19 5.63
CA GLU A 119 -12.75 5.57 4.62
C GLU A 119 -13.01 5.98 3.14
N THR A 120 -13.94 6.89 2.86
CA THR A 120 -14.47 7.15 1.50
C THR A 120 -13.69 8.18 0.68
N GLU A 121 -12.67 8.84 1.24
CA GLU A 121 -11.87 9.86 0.50
C GLU A 121 -10.42 9.44 0.19
N LYS A 122 -10.02 8.21 0.56
CA LYS A 122 -8.73 7.66 0.13
C LYS A 122 -8.96 7.11 -1.28
N GLY A 123 -8.26 7.65 -2.29
CA GLY A 123 -8.37 7.21 -3.69
C GLY A 123 -8.10 5.72 -3.91
N VAL A 124 -7.96 5.29 -5.17
CA VAL A 124 -7.73 3.88 -5.53
C VAL A 124 -6.64 3.28 -4.64
N PRO A 125 -6.96 2.26 -3.82
CA PRO A 125 -6.03 1.76 -2.82
C PRO A 125 -4.83 1.15 -3.55
N LEU A 126 -3.65 1.68 -3.25
CA LEU A 126 -2.38 1.20 -3.82
C LEU A 126 -2.02 -0.22 -3.34
N ALA A 127 -2.63 -0.65 -2.24
CA ALA A 127 -2.49 -2.00 -1.70
C ALA A 127 -3.75 -2.83 -2.00
N PRO A 128 -3.60 -4.16 -2.19
CA PRO A 128 -4.73 -5.06 -2.27
C PRO A 128 -5.64 -4.90 -1.04
N PRO A 129 -6.97 -5.03 -1.19
CA PRO A 129 -7.89 -4.92 -0.07
C PRO A 129 -7.54 -5.94 1.01
N ALA A 130 -7.86 -5.65 2.27
CA ALA A 130 -7.53 -6.52 3.41
C ALA A 130 -8.09 -7.95 3.29
N LYS A 131 -9.11 -8.16 2.43
CA LYS A 131 -9.64 -9.47 2.06
C LYS A 131 -8.69 -10.26 1.17
N ASP A 132 -7.95 -9.59 0.28
CA ASP A 132 -6.98 -10.17 -0.65
C ASP A 132 -5.62 -10.45 0.02
N LEU A 133 -5.39 -9.84 1.19
CA LEU A 133 -4.26 -10.17 2.06
C LEU A 133 -4.39 -11.56 2.72
N ARG A 134 -5.55 -12.22 2.58
CA ARG A 134 -5.83 -13.52 3.19
C ARG A 134 -5.81 -14.60 2.11
N PRO A 135 -4.78 -15.47 2.08
CA PRO A 135 -4.76 -16.60 1.17
C PRO A 135 -5.98 -17.50 1.38
N TRP A 136 -6.56 -18.03 0.29
CA TRP A 136 -7.76 -18.88 0.34
C TRP A 136 -7.63 -20.12 1.26
N TYR A 137 -6.40 -20.59 1.47
CA TYR A 137 -6.09 -21.68 2.40
C TYR A 137 -6.27 -21.31 3.89
N SER A 138 -6.31 -20.02 4.21
CA SER A 138 -6.33 -19.50 5.59
C SER A 138 -7.74 -19.43 6.18
N GLU A 139 -8.78 -19.48 5.34
CA GLU A 139 -10.16 -19.32 5.78
C GLU A 139 -10.72 -20.63 6.38
N ARG A 140 -10.30 -21.78 5.85
CA ARG A 140 -10.78 -23.11 6.29
C ARG A 140 -10.51 -23.44 7.75
N ASN A 141 -9.51 -22.82 8.36
CA ASN A 141 -9.11 -23.11 9.74
C ASN A 141 -9.82 -22.25 10.79
N ARG A 142 -10.48 -21.15 10.40
CA ARG A 142 -11.14 -20.25 11.36
C ARG A 142 -12.50 -20.78 11.82
N ASP A 143 -13.14 -21.62 11.03
CA ASP A 143 -14.48 -22.15 11.35
C ASP A 143 -14.45 -23.32 12.33
N ARG A 144 -13.27 -23.82 12.74
CA ARG A 144 -13.19 -25.08 13.51
C ARG A 144 -12.56 -25.04 14.89
N ASN A 145 -11.86 -24.01 15.33
CA ASN A 145 -11.40 -23.78 16.72
C ASN A 145 -10.41 -22.61 16.71
N ASN A 146 -10.89 -21.38 16.82
CA ASN A 146 -10.13 -20.18 16.42
C ASN A 146 -9.30 -19.51 17.55
N ALA A 147 -9.40 -19.96 18.81
CA ALA A 147 -8.62 -19.36 19.90
C ALA A 147 -7.35 -20.17 20.22
N GLU A 148 -7.49 -21.48 20.40
CA GLU A 148 -6.37 -22.36 20.82
C GLU A 148 -5.37 -22.61 19.68
N VAL A 149 -5.83 -22.67 18.43
CA VAL A 149 -4.96 -22.86 17.26
C VAL A 149 -4.16 -21.59 16.94
N ASP A 150 -4.76 -20.41 17.12
CA ASP A 150 -4.08 -19.13 16.90
C ASP A 150 -2.96 -18.93 17.95
N GLU A 151 -3.20 -19.28 19.22
CA GLU A 151 -2.16 -19.26 20.26
C GLU A 151 -1.01 -20.24 19.97
N ALA A 152 -1.30 -21.47 19.55
CA ALA A 152 -0.29 -22.46 19.22
C ALA A 152 0.57 -22.06 18.00
N VAL A 153 -0.05 -21.42 17.00
CA VAL A 153 0.66 -20.93 15.81
C VAL A 153 1.52 -19.72 16.16
N GLU A 154 1.02 -18.80 16.99
CA GLU A 154 1.81 -17.67 17.50
C GLU A 154 2.98 -18.13 18.36
N GLU A 155 2.79 -19.13 19.22
CA GLU A 155 3.86 -19.70 20.03
C GLU A 155 4.94 -20.36 19.15
N ARG A 156 4.54 -21.09 18.11
CA ARG A 156 5.47 -21.67 17.13
C ARG A 156 6.26 -20.58 16.39
N ARG A 157 5.60 -19.49 15.98
CA ARG A 157 6.26 -18.33 15.36
C ARG A 157 7.27 -17.68 16.31
N LYS A 158 6.91 -17.47 17.58
CA LYS A 158 7.82 -16.92 18.61
C LYS A 158 9.04 -17.81 18.85
N ARG A 159 8.86 -19.13 18.92
CA ARG A 159 9.98 -20.07 19.05
C ARG A 159 10.91 -20.04 17.84
N ASP A 160 10.36 -19.95 16.64
CA ASP A 160 11.15 -19.88 15.40
C ASP A 160 11.87 -18.54 15.26
N THR A 161 11.25 -17.40 15.62
CA THR A 161 11.93 -16.10 15.62
C THR A 161 13.03 -16.04 16.67
N ALA A 162 12.81 -16.61 17.86
CA ALA A 162 13.83 -16.71 18.90
C ALA A 162 15.05 -17.53 18.44
N ARG A 163 14.83 -18.69 17.81
CA ARG A 163 15.94 -19.49 17.24
C ARG A 163 16.70 -18.73 16.17
N LYS A 164 15.98 -18.04 15.26
CA LYS A 164 16.60 -17.21 14.22
C LYS A 164 17.41 -16.08 14.85
N SER A 165 16.90 -15.41 15.87
CA SER A 165 17.63 -14.35 16.57
C SER A 165 18.80 -14.87 17.40
N ILE A 166 18.78 -16.11 17.89
CA ILE A 166 19.93 -16.70 18.59
C ILE A 166 21.06 -17.04 17.60
N HIS A 167 20.70 -17.47 16.39
CA HIS A 167 21.66 -17.89 15.36
C HIS A 167 21.98 -16.81 14.33
N ASP A 168 21.50 -15.58 14.53
CA ASP A 168 21.81 -14.45 13.66
C ASP A 168 23.21 -13.87 14.03
N PRO A 169 24.14 -13.71 13.07
CA PRO A 169 25.43 -13.08 13.34
C PRO A 169 25.28 -11.64 13.86
N LEU A 170 24.25 -10.90 13.46
CA LEU A 170 24.06 -9.52 13.89
C LEU A 170 23.66 -9.42 15.37
N THR A 171 22.77 -10.30 15.84
CA THR A 171 22.43 -10.37 17.27
C THR A 171 23.62 -10.84 18.11
N SER A 172 24.47 -11.73 17.58
CA SER A 172 25.70 -12.14 18.25
C SER A 172 26.65 -10.95 18.48
N ILE A 173 26.77 -10.05 17.50
CA ILE A 173 27.57 -8.83 17.61
C ILE A 173 26.95 -7.88 18.65
N THR A 174 25.64 -7.69 18.64
CA THR A 174 24.98 -6.79 19.62
C THR A 174 25.13 -7.31 21.06
N HIS A 175 25.06 -8.62 21.29
CA HIS A 175 25.34 -9.23 22.59
C HIS A 175 26.79 -8.99 23.04
N GLN A 176 27.77 -9.12 22.15
CA GLN A 176 29.18 -8.82 22.47
C GLN A 176 29.39 -7.35 22.82
N LEU A 177 28.78 -6.43 22.07
CA LEU A 177 28.86 -5.00 22.35
C LEU A 177 28.21 -4.63 23.69
N ALA A 178 27.05 -5.21 24.00
CA ALA A 178 26.35 -4.99 25.26
C ALA A 178 27.12 -5.54 26.49
N SER A 179 27.78 -6.69 26.34
CA SER A 179 28.63 -7.25 27.41
C SER A 179 29.88 -6.39 27.66
N LYS A 180 30.44 -5.77 26.62
CA LYS A 180 31.59 -4.87 26.73
C LYS A 180 31.23 -3.55 27.41
N SER A 181 30.07 -2.97 27.09
CA SER A 181 29.64 -1.68 27.67
C SER A 181 29.25 -1.76 29.14
N SER A 182 28.78 -2.92 29.62
CA SER A 182 28.52 -3.16 31.05
C SER A 182 29.78 -3.50 31.86
N SER A 183 30.81 -4.06 31.22
CA SER A 183 32.10 -4.31 31.87
C SER A 183 32.97 -3.05 32.06
N SER A 184 32.63 -1.92 31.44
CA SER A 184 33.36 -0.66 31.60
C SER A 184 32.90 0.21 32.79
N SER A 185 31.85 -0.20 33.53
CA SER A 185 31.32 0.57 34.68
C SER A 185 31.48 -0.12 36.04
N SER A 186 32.14 -1.28 36.14
CA SER A 186 32.49 -1.90 37.42
C SER A 186 34.00 -2.19 37.51
N SER A 187 34.69 -1.34 38.26
CA SER A 187 36.10 -1.50 38.58
C SER A 187 36.35 -2.67 39.54
N SER A 188 37.46 -3.38 39.29
CA SER A 188 38.33 -4.09 40.24
C SER A 188 38.09 -5.59 40.55
N SER A 189 39.18 -6.34 40.35
CA SER A 189 39.50 -7.67 40.87
C SER A 189 38.87 -8.90 40.20
N ARG A 190 39.63 -9.51 39.28
CA ARG A 190 40.39 -10.76 39.52
C ARG A 190 41.05 -11.19 38.22
N GLN A 191 42.39 -11.16 38.25
CA GLN A 191 43.21 -11.73 37.21
C GLN A 191 42.92 -13.22 37.07
N ARG A 192 42.74 -13.66 35.82
CA ARG A 192 42.91 -15.06 35.43
C ARG A 192 43.82 -15.01 34.20
N PRO A 193 44.99 -15.67 34.20
CA PRO A 193 45.91 -15.54 33.08
C PRO A 193 45.30 -16.26 31.88
N ARG A 194 45.15 -15.53 30.77
CA ARG A 194 44.99 -16.11 29.44
C ARG A 194 46.30 -15.87 28.68
N PRO A 195 46.78 -16.85 27.90
CA PRO A 195 48.08 -16.73 27.25
C PRO A 195 48.04 -15.63 26.19
N ALA A 196 49.14 -14.91 26.09
CA ALA A 196 49.38 -13.84 25.15
C ALA A 196 49.22 -14.35 23.70
N SER A 197 48.43 -13.65 22.89
CA SER A 197 48.54 -13.68 21.44
C SER A 197 48.02 -12.36 20.88
N ALA A 198 48.83 -11.31 21.02
CA ALA A 198 48.63 -10.03 20.37
C ALA A 198 49.98 -9.49 19.88
N LEU A 199 50.60 -10.17 18.93
CA LEU A 199 51.70 -9.62 18.12
C LEU A 199 51.67 -10.24 16.72
N GLY A 200 51.42 -9.42 15.70
CA GLY A 200 51.72 -9.72 14.29
C GLY A 200 50.57 -10.29 13.44
N GLN A 201 49.62 -9.45 13.01
CA GLN A 201 48.86 -9.79 11.81
C GLN A 201 49.79 -9.67 10.58
N PRO A 202 49.86 -10.68 9.70
CA PRO A 202 50.78 -10.67 8.57
C PRO A 202 50.41 -9.54 7.58
N PRO A 203 51.41 -8.88 6.95
CA PRO A 203 51.20 -7.71 6.09
C PRO A 203 50.26 -7.97 4.89
N GLU A 204 50.12 -9.23 4.49
CA GLU A 204 49.15 -9.66 3.48
C GLU A 204 47.69 -9.40 3.88
N VAL A 205 47.36 -9.50 5.17
CA VAL A 205 45.99 -9.28 5.67
C VAL A 205 45.67 -7.79 5.62
N SER A 206 46.61 -6.92 6.00
CA SER A 206 46.45 -5.47 5.85
C SER A 206 46.33 -5.05 4.38
N ALA A 207 47.12 -5.63 3.48
CA ALA A 207 47.05 -5.35 2.04
C ALA A 207 45.73 -5.85 1.42
N ARG A 208 45.18 -6.97 1.90
CA ARG A 208 43.86 -7.45 1.50
C ARG A 208 42.75 -6.52 1.99
N ILE A 209 42.82 -6.05 3.23
CA ILE A 209 41.84 -5.11 3.81
C ILE A 209 41.83 -3.78 3.06
N THR A 210 43.00 -3.22 2.73
CA THR A 210 43.06 -1.95 1.97
C THR A 210 42.51 -2.10 0.56
N ARG A 211 42.75 -3.24 -0.09
CA ARG A 211 42.16 -3.58 -1.39
C ARG A 211 40.64 -3.69 -1.32
N GLU A 212 40.12 -4.46 -0.36
CA GLU A 212 38.68 -4.63 -0.16
C GLU A 212 37.96 -3.31 0.17
N LEU A 213 38.60 -2.42 0.95
CA LEU A 213 38.06 -1.10 1.24
C LEU A 213 37.96 -0.23 -0.02
N SER A 214 38.99 -0.23 -0.87
CA SER A 214 38.97 0.51 -2.15
C SER A 214 37.91 -0.02 -3.12
N GLU A 215 37.66 -1.34 -3.12
CA GLU A 215 36.62 -1.96 -3.94
C GLU A 215 35.20 -1.63 -3.41
N ARG A 216 35.02 -1.60 -2.08
CA ARG A 216 33.77 -1.16 -1.44
C ARG A 216 33.44 0.28 -1.77
N GLU A 217 34.43 1.18 -1.71
CA GLU A 217 34.24 2.59 -2.04
C GLU A 217 33.82 2.76 -3.51
N ARG A 218 34.47 2.02 -4.42
CA ARG A 218 34.10 1.99 -5.85
C ARG A 218 32.68 1.47 -6.08
N ALA A 219 32.25 0.43 -5.35
CA ALA A 219 30.89 -0.11 -5.43
C ALA A 219 29.84 0.92 -4.97
N LEU A 220 30.10 1.62 -3.86
CA LEU A 220 29.22 2.68 -3.37
C LEU A 220 29.14 3.86 -4.34
N ALA A 221 30.24 4.23 -4.99
CA ALA A 221 30.26 5.26 -6.03
C ALA A 221 29.40 4.86 -7.25
N LEU A 222 29.43 3.58 -7.67
CA LEU A 222 28.56 3.06 -8.73
C LEU A 222 27.08 3.06 -8.34
N ILE A 223 26.75 2.68 -7.10
CA ILE A 223 25.38 2.74 -6.58
C ILE A 223 24.88 4.19 -6.53
N ARG A 224 25.72 5.13 -6.08
CA ARG A 224 25.39 6.55 -6.03
C ARG A 224 25.22 7.14 -7.44
N ARG A 225 26.04 6.72 -8.41
CA ARG A 225 25.90 7.10 -9.83
C ARG A 225 24.62 6.52 -10.45
N LYS A 226 24.32 5.24 -10.20
CA LYS A 226 23.08 4.58 -10.64
C LYS A 226 21.84 5.26 -10.06
N LYS A 227 21.90 5.68 -8.79
CA LYS A 227 20.81 6.41 -8.11
C LYS A 227 20.60 7.83 -8.67
N ARG A 228 21.60 8.43 -9.32
CA ARG A 228 21.48 9.75 -9.97
C ARG A 228 21.11 9.67 -11.47
N GLY A 229 21.01 8.46 -12.05
CA GLY A 229 20.74 8.26 -13.48
C GLY A 229 19.53 7.38 -13.79
N SER A 230 18.60 7.20 -12.85
CA SER A 230 17.34 6.48 -13.12
C SER A 230 16.24 7.44 -13.58
N GLU A 231 16.51 8.12 -14.69
CA GLU A 231 15.49 8.72 -15.55
C GLU A 231 15.45 7.81 -16.79
N THR A 232 14.36 7.06 -16.92
CA THR A 232 14.08 5.94 -17.86
C THR A 232 14.77 5.96 -19.24
N PRO A 233 15.13 4.77 -19.77
CA PRO A 233 14.33 4.17 -20.87
C PRO A 233 14.07 2.66 -20.60
N SER A 234 12.83 2.18 -20.64
CA SER A 234 12.00 1.83 -21.82
C SER A 234 12.36 0.49 -22.49
N THR A 235 11.30 -0.14 -23.02
CA THR A 235 11.23 -1.23 -24.01
C THR A 235 11.55 -2.67 -23.59
N VAL A 236 10.47 -3.44 -23.38
CA VAL A 236 10.10 -4.61 -24.21
C VAL A 236 11.26 -5.54 -24.60
N HIS A 237 11.24 -6.73 -23.99
CA HIS A 237 11.68 -8.00 -24.59
C HIS A 237 10.54 -8.99 -24.26
N GLY A 238 9.55 -9.15 -25.14
CA GLY A 238 9.46 -10.26 -26.11
C GLY A 238 8.88 -11.51 -25.41
N GLY A 239 7.66 -11.97 -25.61
CA GLY A 239 6.88 -12.03 -26.85
C GLY A 239 7.24 -13.29 -27.64
N LEU A 240 6.82 -14.49 -27.20
CA LEU A 240 6.53 -15.66 -28.05
C LEU A 240 5.94 -16.83 -27.23
N ALA A 241 4.61 -16.91 -27.19
CA ALA A 241 3.82 -18.14 -27.12
C ALA A 241 2.37 -17.69 -26.94
N GLU A 242 1.67 -17.60 -28.07
CA GLU A 242 0.24 -17.85 -28.25
C GLU A 242 -0.48 -18.30 -26.96
N SER A 243 -0.91 -17.30 -26.18
CA SER A 243 -1.66 -17.54 -24.95
C SER A 243 -3.13 -17.72 -25.31
N GLU A 244 -3.47 -18.90 -25.83
CA GLU A 244 -4.84 -19.35 -26.14
C GLU A 244 -5.80 -19.31 -24.94
N TYR A 245 -5.30 -19.01 -23.74
CA TYR A 245 -6.07 -19.00 -22.49
C TYR A 245 -6.55 -17.61 -22.06
N GLY A 246 -6.19 -16.54 -22.77
CA GLY A 246 -6.55 -15.16 -22.38
C GLY A 246 -8.05 -14.85 -22.48
N ASP A 247 -8.76 -15.53 -23.39
CA ASP A 247 -10.08 -15.08 -23.86
C ASP A 247 -11.23 -16.04 -23.48
N MET A 248 -10.98 -17.03 -22.62
CA MET A 248 -11.93 -18.13 -22.37
C MET A 248 -13.17 -17.72 -21.58
N TYR A 249 -13.06 -16.73 -20.69
CA TYR A 249 -14.14 -16.41 -19.74
C TYR A 249 -14.91 -15.13 -20.09
N ASN A 250 -14.34 -14.24 -20.91
CA ASN A 250 -14.95 -12.96 -21.29
C ASN A 250 -14.86 -12.70 -22.82
N ARG A 251 -14.99 -13.75 -23.64
CA ARG A 251 -14.76 -13.69 -25.10
C ARG A 251 -15.47 -12.52 -25.79
N ARG A 252 -16.74 -12.28 -25.47
CA ARG A 252 -17.53 -11.18 -26.06
C ARG A 252 -17.01 -9.79 -25.67
N GLU A 253 -16.66 -9.60 -24.40
CA GLU A 253 -16.16 -8.30 -23.90
C GLU A 253 -14.78 -8.00 -24.48
N VAL A 254 -13.94 -9.03 -24.63
CA VAL A 254 -12.61 -8.91 -25.26
C VAL A 254 -12.73 -8.61 -26.76
N GLU A 255 -13.62 -9.31 -27.49
CA GLU A 255 -13.91 -9.03 -28.90
C GLU A 255 -14.44 -7.61 -29.12
N GLU A 256 -15.31 -7.12 -28.22
CA GLU A 256 -15.89 -5.78 -28.29
C GLU A 256 -14.85 -4.68 -28.04
N ALA A 257 -13.99 -4.86 -27.03
CA ALA A 257 -12.87 -3.95 -26.77
C ALA A 257 -11.90 -3.90 -27.96
N HIS A 258 -11.64 -5.03 -28.61
CA HIS A 258 -10.82 -5.09 -29.81
C HIS A 258 -11.49 -4.36 -30.98
N ARG A 259 -12.80 -4.54 -31.20
CA ARG A 259 -13.55 -3.85 -32.27
C ARG A 259 -13.54 -2.32 -32.09
N GLY A 260 -13.72 -1.82 -30.87
CA GLY A 260 -13.71 -0.38 -30.57
C GLY A 260 -12.35 0.32 -30.77
N ARG A 261 -11.25 -0.43 -30.60
CA ARG A 261 -9.88 0.08 -30.80
C ARG A 261 -9.56 0.33 -32.27
N TRP A 262 -10.09 -0.49 -33.18
CA TRP A 262 -9.90 -0.33 -34.63
C TRP A 262 -10.78 0.79 -35.21
N GLU A 263 -12.02 0.97 -34.73
CA GLU A 263 -12.92 2.02 -35.22
C GLU A 263 -12.44 3.44 -34.81
N SER A 264 -11.88 3.57 -33.61
CA SER A 264 -11.30 4.84 -33.13
C SER A 264 -10.05 5.28 -33.90
N SER A 265 -9.33 4.34 -34.51
CA SER A 265 -8.17 4.66 -35.34
C SER A 265 -8.59 5.13 -36.74
N SER A 266 -9.74 4.67 -37.25
CA SER A 266 -10.24 5.05 -38.58
C SER A 266 -10.89 6.44 -38.61
N ARG A 267 -11.57 6.86 -37.52
CA ARG A 267 -12.17 8.22 -37.44
C ARG A 267 -11.14 9.34 -37.31
N ARG A 268 -9.92 9.03 -36.84
CA ARG A 268 -8.86 10.04 -36.65
C ARG A 268 -8.19 10.47 -37.96
N TYR A 269 -8.43 9.76 -39.07
CA TYR A 269 -7.83 10.04 -40.38
C TYR A 269 -8.79 10.64 -41.42
N GLN A 270 -10.09 10.79 -41.14
CA GLN A 270 -11.05 11.40 -42.08
C GLN A 270 -11.41 12.87 -41.78
N GLY A 271 -10.88 13.47 -40.71
CA GLY A 271 -11.18 14.85 -40.31
C GLY A 271 -10.18 15.92 -40.77
N ARG A 272 -9.38 15.66 -41.80
CA ARG A 272 -8.36 16.61 -42.28
C ARG A 272 -8.31 16.64 -43.81
N HIS A 273 -9.34 17.22 -44.41
CA HIS A 273 -9.32 17.81 -45.75
C HIS A 273 -10.16 19.08 -45.74
#